data_AF-A0A852VFI9-F1
#
_entry.id   AF-A0A852VFI9-F1
#
_cell.length_a   1.000
_cell.length_b   1.000
_cell.length_c   1.000
_cell.angle_alpha   90.00
_cell.angle_beta   90.00
_cell.angle_gamma   90.00
#
_symmetry.space_group_name_H-M   'P 1'
#
loop_
_entity.id
_entity.type
_entity.pdbx_description
1 polymer ?
#
loop_
_entity_poly.entity_id
_entity_poly.type
_entity_poly.pdbx_seq_one_letter_code
_entity_poly.pdbx_strand_id
1 'polypeptide(L)' 'MSRPAISKHLRLLHSAGLVATRKRGTANLCSLDAKPLRVVDEWVQDYETFWSDSLQALKRYMEEKE' A
#
# COMPACT_ATOMS: atom_id res chain seq x y z
N MET A 1 10.15 2.06 -21.13
CA MET A 1 9.68 3.12 -20.22
C MET A 1 10.51 4.38 -20.45
N SER A 2 9.88 5.54 -20.65
CA SER A 2 10.60 6.78 -20.97
C SER A 2 11.09 7.50 -19.71
N ARG A 3 12.21 8.24 -19.79
CA ARG A 3 12.74 9.07 -18.69
C ARG A 3 11.68 10.04 -18.12
N PRO A 4 10.82 10.70 -18.94
CA PRO A 4 9.71 11.51 -18.44
C PRO A 4 8.68 10.71 -17.63
N ALA A 5 8.34 9.49 -18.06
CA ALA A 5 7.39 8.65 -17.33
C ALA A 5 7.93 8.23 -15.95
N ILE A 6 9.21 7.84 -15.89
CA ILE A 6 9.86 7.50 -14.61
C ILE A 6 9.91 8.72 -13.68
N SER A 7 10.24 9.92 -14.19
CA SER A 7 10.24 11.15 -13.40
C SER A 7 8.85 11.52 -12.88
N LYS A 8 7.78 11.25 -13.64
CA LYS A 8 6.39 11.44 -13.19
C LYS A 8 6.06 10.52 -12.02
N HIS A 9 6.38 9.23 -12.12
CA HIS A 9 6.17 8.27 -11.03
C HIS A 9 6.97 8.63 -9.77
N LEU A 10 8.25 8.99 -9.92
CA LEU A 10 9.09 9.39 -8.79
C LEU A 10 8.55 10.64 -8.07
N ARG A 11 8.02 11.62 -8.82
CA ARG A 11 7.35 12.79 -8.22
C ARG A 11 6.11 12.40 -7.43
N LEU A 12 5.27 11.53 -7.99
CA LEU A 12 4.05 11.07 -7.32
C LEU A 12 4.38 10.28 -6.04
N LEU A 13 5.33 9.36 -6.12
CA LEU A 13 5.80 8.57 -4.98
C LEU A 13 6.44 9.44 -3.91
N HIS A 14 7.17 10.48 -4.30
CA HIS A 14 7.71 11.46 -3.37
C HIS A 14 6.60 12.27 -2.67
N SER A 15 5.57 12.73 -3.41
CA SER A 15 4.43 13.43 -2.80
C SER A 15 3.61 12.55 -1.86
N ALA A 16 3.57 11.23 -2.10
CA ALA A 16 2.95 10.25 -1.22
C ALA A 16 3.83 9.87 -0.01
N GLY A 17 5.04 10.46 0.11
CA GLY A 17 6.01 10.13 1.15
C GLY A 17 6.69 8.77 0.97
N LEU A 18 6.41 8.05 -0.13
CA LEU A 18 6.91 6.69 -0.39
C LEU A 18 8.35 6.68 -0.92
N VAL A 19 8.85 7.83 -1.40
CA VAL A 19 10.21 7.98 -1.92
C VAL A 19 10.84 9.23 -1.35
N ALA A 20 11.99 9.09 -0.71
CA ALA A 20 12.85 10.20 -0.33
C ALA A 20 13.87 10.47 -1.45
N THR A 21 14.07 11.75 -1.78
CA THR A 21 15.06 12.17 -2.78
C THR A 21 16.14 13.01 -2.12
N ARG A 22 17.42 12.67 -2.36
CA ARG A 22 18.57 13.48 -1.93
C ARG A 22 19.48 13.82 -3.11
N LYS A 23 19.97 15.04 -3.16
CA LYS A 23 20.91 15.49 -4.18
C LYS A 23 22.34 15.09 -3.77
N ARG A 24 23.07 14.40 -4.63
CA ARG A 24 24.50 14.09 -4.48
C ARG A 24 25.23 14.58 -5.73
N GLY A 25 25.79 15.78 -5.65
CA GLY A 25 26.41 16.45 -6.79
C GLY A 25 25.39 16.74 -7.90
N THR A 26 25.60 16.15 -9.08
CA THR A 26 24.70 16.25 -10.24
C THR A 26 23.60 15.17 -10.26
N ALA A 27 23.67 14.17 -9.37
CA ALA A 27 22.73 13.06 -9.32
C ALA A 27 21.66 13.26 -8.23
N ASN A 28 20.43 12.85 -8.53
CA ASN A 28 19.36 12.70 -7.55
C ASN A 28 19.26 11.23 -7.15
N LEU A 29 19.57 10.92 -5.89
CA LEU A 29 19.44 9.59 -5.31
C LEU A 29 18.02 9.45 -4.74
N CYS A 30 17.27 8.47 -5.24
CA CYS A 30 15.96 8.12 -4.74
C CYS A 30 16.07 6.89 -3.83
N SER A 31 15.46 6.93 -2.66
CA SER A 31 15.33 5.79 -1.75
C SER A 31 13.88 5.58 -1.37
N LEU A 32 13.46 4.33 -1.26
CA LEU A 32 12.11 3.97 -0.82
C LEU A 32 11.96 4.25 0.68
N ASP A 33 10.84 4.85 1.08
CA ASP A 33 10.38 4.94 2.47
C ASP A 33 9.03 4.21 2.57
N ALA A 34 9.03 3.05 3.22
CA ALA A 34 7.83 2.23 3.35
C ALA A 34 6.89 2.69 4.48
N LYS A 35 7.28 3.67 5.31
CA LYS A 35 6.48 4.10 6.46
C LYS A 35 5.04 4.49 6.11
N PRO A 36 4.76 5.23 5.02
CA PRO A 36 3.37 5.58 4.67
C PRO A 36 2.51 4.38 4.29
N LEU A 37 3.10 3.26 3.88
CA LEU A 37 2.35 2.04 3.58
C LEU A 37 1.72 1.42 4.83
N ARG A 38 2.25 1.71 6.03
CA ARG A 38 1.66 1.20 7.28
C ARG A 38 0.24 1.71 7.50
N VAL A 39 -0.08 2.93 7.05
CA VAL A 39 -1.44 3.47 7.13
C VAL A 39 -2.41 2.66 6.26
N VAL A 40 -1.92 2.19 5.10
CA VAL A 40 -2.72 1.31 4.23
C VAL A 40 -2.89 -0.06 4.86
N ASP A 41 -1.83 -0.61 5.44
CA ASP A 41 -1.86 -1.90 6.16
C ASP A 41 -2.87 -1.87 7.31
N GLU A 42 -2.82 -0.84 8.16
CA GLU A 42 -3.76 -0.62 9.26
C GLU A 42 -5.21 -0.52 8.75
N TRP A 43 -5.45 0.20 7.65
CA TRP A 43 -6.79 0.30 7.05
C TRP A 43 -7.30 -1.02 6.45
N VAL A 44 -6.40 -1.83 5.87
CA VAL A 44 -6.76 -3.13 5.29
C VAL A 44 -7.12 -4.15 6.39
N GLN A 45 -6.46 -4.11 7.55
CA GLN A 45 -6.76 -5.00 8.68
C GLN A 45 -8.22 -4.88 9.17
N ASP A 46 -8.79 -3.67 9.14
CA ASP A 46 -10.21 -3.47 9.47
C ASP A 46 -11.13 -4.24 8.50
N TYR A 47 -10.78 -4.25 7.22
CA TYR A 47 -11.51 -5.00 6.20
C TYR A 47 -11.31 -6.51 6.36
N GLU A 48 -10.11 -6.97 6.70
CA GLU A 48 -9.85 -8.39 6.95
C GLU A 48 -10.76 -8.95 8.05
N THR A 49 -10.95 -8.19 9.13
CA THR A 49 -11.85 -8.57 10.23
C THR A 49 -13.29 -8.71 9.75
N PHE A 50 -13.80 -7.71 9.00
CA PHE A 50 -15.14 -7.75 8.43
C PHE A 50 -15.38 -8.98 7.54
N TRP A 51 -14.43 -9.31 6.67
CA TRP A 51 -14.55 -10.46 5.79
C TRP A 51 -14.43 -11.78 6.55
N SER A 52 -13.56 -11.85 7.55
CA SER A 52 -13.41 -13.03 8.42
C SER A 52 -14.74 -13.36 9.12
N ASP A 53 -15.38 -12.35 9.73
CA ASP A 53 -16.66 -12.52 10.42
C ASP A 53 -17.77 -12.93 9.46
N SER A 54 -17.83 -12.30 8.29
CA SER A 54 -18.82 -12.62 7.25
C SER A 54 -18.69 -14.06 6.76
N LEU A 55 -17.45 -14.52 6.53
CA LEU A 55 -17.16 -15.89 6.11
C LEU A 55 -17.46 -16.89 7.24
N GLN A 56 -17.21 -16.54 8.50
CA GLN A 56 -17.55 -17.39 9.64
C GLN A 56 -19.07 -17.51 9.81
N ALA A 57 -19.82 -16.43 9.64
CA ALA A 57 -21.29 -16.45 9.67
C ALA A 57 -21.85 -17.31 8.53
N LEU A 58 -21.30 -17.17 7.31
CA LEU A 58 -21.67 -18.01 6.18
C LEU A 58 -21.41 -19.49 6.46
N LYS A 59 -20.23 -19.82 7.02
CA LYS A 59 -19.89 -21.19 7.39
C LYS A 59 -20.90 -21.77 8.39
N ARG A 60 -21.24 -21.04 9.45
CA ARG A 60 -22.23 -21.48 10.45
C ARG A 60 -23.60 -21.75 9.83
N TYR A 61 -24.06 -20.85 8.95
CA TYR A 61 -25.33 -21.02 8.27
C TYR A 61 -25.37 -22.26 7.36
N MET A 62 -24.24 -22.62 6.74
CA MET A 62 -24.15 -23.85 5.94
C MET A 62 -24.15 -25.10 6.83
N GLU A 63 -23.42 -25.09 7.95
CA GLU A 63 -23.38 -26.19 8.93
C GLU A 63 -24.73 -26.43 9.63
N GLU A 64 -25.54 -25.38 9.82
CA GLU A 64 -26.87 -25.47 10.45
C GLU A 64 -27.96 -25.96 9.47
N LYS A 65 -27.68 -25.96 8.16
CA LYS A 65 -28.59 -26.42 7.10
C LYS A 65 -28.31 -27.85 6.60
N GLU A 66 -27.29 -28.53 7.13
CA GLU A 66 -27.10 -29.98 7.03
C GLU A 66 -27.73 -30.70 8.23
#